data_AF-A0A921MFK0-F1
#
_entry.id   AF-A0A921MFK0-F1
#
_cell.length_a   1.000
_cell.length_b   1.000
_cell.length_c   1.000
_cell.angle_alpha   90.00
_cell.angle_beta   90.00
_cell.angle_gamma   90.00
#
_symmetry.space_group_name_H-M   'P 1'
#
loop_
_entity.id
_entity.type
_entity.pdbx_description
1 polymer ?
#
loop_
_entity_poly.entity_id
_entity_poly.type
_entity_poly.pdbx_seq_one_letter_code
_entity_poly.pdbx_strand_id
1 'polypeptide(L)'
;RGFVFYTNRLSAKGRQIAAHPRVALVFPWHDMQRQVRVRGIAVAVTDQESDDYFAVRPRGSQLGAAASDQSQPIRDRGEFDARVRDLEARFDGRDIERPDHWGGYRVLPYEIEFWQGRRNRMHDRYLFTSRDGASAALDDGDAWSTVRLQP
;
A
#
# COMPACT_ATOMS: atom_id res chain seq x y z
N ARG A 1 2.03 -3.19 14.99
CA ARG A 1 1.47 -2.23 13.98
C ARG A 1 1.54 -2.87 12.57
N GLY A 2 0.59 -2.59 11.66
CA GLY A 2 0.50 -3.23 10.32
C GLY A 2 1.31 -2.57 9.20
N PHE A 3 1.03 -2.92 7.93
CA PHE A 3 1.75 -2.42 6.75
C PHE A 3 1.05 -1.20 6.15
N VAL A 4 1.75 -0.08 5.96
CA VAL A 4 1.16 1.17 5.44
C VAL A 4 1.52 1.39 3.98
N PHE A 5 0.55 1.85 3.18
CA PHE A 5 0.77 2.36 1.82
C PHE A 5 -0.15 3.55 1.55
N TYR A 6 0.22 4.42 0.60
CA TYR A 6 -0.52 5.64 0.29
C TYR A 6 -1.00 5.65 -1.17
N THR A 7 -2.20 6.18 -1.41
CA THR A 7 -2.84 6.17 -2.73
C THR A 7 -3.92 7.26 -2.82
N ASN A 8 -4.46 7.46 -4.02
CA ASN A 8 -5.74 8.14 -4.19
C ASN A 8 -6.88 7.19 -3.76
N ARG A 9 -7.67 7.58 -2.77
CA ARG A 9 -8.82 6.84 -2.19
C ARG A 9 -9.99 6.71 -3.17
N LEU A 10 -10.08 7.57 -4.20
CA LEU A 10 -11.08 7.50 -5.28
C LEU A 10 -10.63 6.64 -6.47
N SER A 11 -9.40 6.13 -6.46
CA SER A 11 -8.88 5.25 -7.52
C SER A 11 -9.60 3.91 -7.61
N ALA A 12 -9.31 3.11 -8.65
CA ALA A 12 -9.89 1.76 -8.78
C ALA A 12 -9.64 0.90 -7.52
N LYS A 13 -8.40 0.87 -7.01
CA LYS A 13 -8.07 0.14 -5.78
C LYS A 13 -8.72 0.76 -4.54
N GLY A 14 -8.81 2.09 -4.47
CA GLY A 14 -9.44 2.78 -3.35
C GLY A 14 -10.92 2.46 -3.22
N ARG A 15 -11.65 2.47 -4.35
CA ARG A 15 -13.05 2.04 -4.43
C ARG A 15 -13.24 0.57 -4.07
N GLN A 16 -12.35 -0.31 -4.57
CA GLN A 16 -12.38 -1.74 -4.22
C GLN A 16 -12.17 -1.97 -2.73
N ILE A 17 -11.19 -1.29 -2.10
CA ILE A 17 -10.93 -1.39 -0.67
C ILE A 17 -12.11 -0.87 0.16
N ALA A 18 -12.71 0.25 -0.26
CA ALA A 18 -13.88 0.81 0.42
C ALA A 18 -15.08 -0.14 0.40
N ALA A 19 -15.28 -0.89 -0.69
CA ALA A 19 -16.32 -1.91 -0.77
C ALA A 19 -15.95 -3.21 -0.03
N HIS A 20 -14.69 -3.65 -0.17
CA HIS A 20 -14.18 -4.91 0.36
C HIS A 20 -12.76 -4.73 0.90
N PRO A 21 -12.57 -4.55 2.23
CA PRO A 21 -11.28 -4.17 2.80
C PRO A 21 -10.28 -5.32 2.92
N ARG A 22 -10.64 -6.54 2.47
CA ARG A 22 -9.73 -7.69 2.46
C ARG A 22 -8.73 -7.53 1.32
N VAL A 23 -7.45 -7.42 1.67
CA VAL A 23 -6.36 -7.19 0.71
C VAL A 23 -5.25 -8.22 0.89
N ALA A 24 -4.44 -8.35 -0.15
CA ALA A 24 -3.19 -9.10 -0.09
C ALA A 24 -2.01 -8.23 -0.57
N LEU A 25 -0.86 -8.38 0.08
CA LEU A 25 0.42 -7.78 -0.32
C LEU A 25 1.38 -8.89 -0.73
N VAL A 26 2.22 -8.61 -1.72
CA VAL A 26 3.31 -9.50 -2.14
C VAL A 26 4.59 -8.69 -2.19
N PHE A 27 5.65 -9.18 -1.54
CA PHE A 27 7.01 -8.65 -1.60
C PHE A 27 7.87 -9.63 -2.41
N PRO A 28 8.08 -9.38 -3.72
CA PRO A 28 8.71 -10.33 -4.63
C PRO A 28 10.23 -10.15 -4.71
N TRP A 29 10.97 -10.51 -3.66
CA TRP A 29 12.44 -10.44 -3.64
C TRP A 29 13.09 -11.63 -4.37
N HIS A 30 12.80 -11.74 -5.66
CA HIS A 30 13.18 -12.89 -6.47
C HIS A 30 14.70 -13.09 -6.59
N ASP A 31 15.49 -12.02 -6.61
CA ASP A 31 16.96 -12.09 -6.63
C ASP A 31 17.53 -12.75 -5.36
N MET A 32 16.83 -12.62 -4.24
CA MET A 32 17.15 -13.29 -2.97
C MET A 32 16.49 -14.68 -2.87
N GLN A 33 15.77 -15.09 -3.91
CA GLN A 33 14.87 -16.24 -3.90
C GLN A 33 13.90 -16.18 -2.71
N ARG A 34 13.32 -15.01 -2.43
CA ARG A 34 12.37 -14.82 -1.32
C ARG A 34 11.08 -14.21 -1.82
N GLN A 35 9.99 -14.59 -1.17
CA GLN A 35 8.70 -13.93 -1.31
C GLN A 35 8.04 -13.86 0.06
N VAL A 36 7.47 -12.70 0.38
CA VAL A 36 6.58 -12.56 1.54
C VAL A 36 5.18 -12.24 1.03
N ARG A 37 4.17 -12.98 1.49
CA ARG A 37 2.77 -12.71 1.21
C ARG A 37 2.09 -12.31 2.50
N VAL A 38 1.25 -11.29 2.45
CA VAL A 38 0.46 -10.83 3.60
C VAL A 38 -0.99 -10.82 3.19
N ARG A 39 -1.90 -11.36 4.01
CA ARG A 39 -3.33 -11.08 3.90
C ARG A 39 -3.79 -10.32 5.13
N GLY A 40 -4.68 -9.35 4.91
CA GLY A 40 -5.13 -8.48 5.98
C GLY A 40 -6.36 -7.68 5.64
N ILE A 41 -6.76 -6.85 6.59
CA ILE A 41 -7.82 -5.84 6.45
C ILE A 41 -7.17 -4.48 6.29
N ALA A 42 -7.45 -3.80 5.17
CA ALA A 42 -7.02 -2.42 4.96
C ALA A 42 -7.96 -1.46 5.70
N VAL A 43 -7.40 -0.63 6.58
CA VAL A 43 -8.10 0.46 7.26
C VAL A 43 -7.48 1.79 6.84
N ALA A 44 -8.27 2.84 6.67
CA ALA A 44 -7.72 4.16 6.40
C ALA A 44 -6.84 4.61 7.57
N VAL A 45 -5.69 5.21 7.27
CA VAL A 45 -4.91 5.92 8.30
C VAL A 45 -5.56 7.27 8.59
N THR A 46 -5.17 7.91 9.69
CA THR A 46 -5.69 9.23 10.03
C THR A 46 -5.31 10.25 8.96
N ASP A 47 -6.10 11.31 8.84
CA ASP A 47 -5.77 12.38 7.90
C ASP A 47 -4.45 13.05 8.30
N GLN A 48 -4.18 13.24 9.60
CA GLN A 48 -2.88 13.71 10.08
C GLN A 48 -1.71 12.83 9.62
N GLU A 49 -1.82 11.50 9.73
CA GLU A 49 -0.76 10.60 9.24
C GLU A 49 -0.58 10.70 7.71
N SER A 50 -1.66 11.02 6.99
CA SER A 50 -1.61 11.27 5.55
C SER A 50 -0.98 12.62 5.23
N ASP A 51 -1.29 13.67 6.00
CA ASP A 51 -0.73 15.01 5.88
C ASP A 51 0.78 14.99 6.14
N ASP A 52 1.20 14.38 7.24
CA ASP A 52 2.61 14.26 7.65
C ASP A 52 3.43 13.56 6.56
N TYR A 53 2.92 12.44 6.03
CA TYR A 53 3.61 11.73 4.96
C TYR A 53 3.55 12.49 3.62
N PHE A 54 2.47 13.19 3.30
CA PHE A 54 2.36 13.97 2.07
C PHE A 54 3.37 15.13 2.04
N ALA A 55 3.52 15.85 3.15
CA ALA A 55 4.40 17.00 3.29
C ALA A 55 5.89 16.66 3.02
N VAL A 56 6.33 15.45 3.36
CA VAL A 56 7.72 15.02 3.17
C VAL A 56 8.01 14.40 1.80
N ARG A 57 7.00 14.24 0.93
CA ARG A 57 7.20 13.70 -0.42
C ARG A 57 7.94 14.71 -1.30
N PRO A 58 8.74 14.26 -2.29
CA PRO A 58 9.33 15.16 -3.28
C PRO A 58 8.24 16.01 -3.94
N ARG A 59 8.51 17.29 -4.17
CA ARG A 59 7.53 18.25 -4.72
C ARG A 59 6.83 17.76 -5.99
N GLY A 60 7.58 17.17 -6.93
CA GLY A 60 6.99 16.56 -8.14
C GLY A 60 6.00 15.43 -7.85
N SER A 61 6.20 14.68 -6.76
CA SER A 61 5.27 13.64 -6.31
C SER A 61 4.01 14.21 -5.66
N GLN A 62 4.11 15.34 -4.97
CA GLN A 62 2.96 16.08 -4.45
C GLN A 62 2.12 16.64 -5.61
N LEU A 63 2.76 17.32 -6.57
CA LEU A 63 2.12 17.82 -7.79
C LEU A 63 1.43 16.71 -8.58
N GLY A 64 2.12 15.60 -8.83
CA GLY A 64 1.56 14.47 -9.55
C GLY A 64 0.36 13.83 -8.83
N ALA A 65 0.37 13.79 -7.50
CA ALA A 65 -0.77 13.32 -6.73
C ALA A 65 -1.96 14.29 -6.78
N ALA A 66 -1.70 15.60 -6.72
CA ALA A 66 -2.73 16.63 -6.82
C ALA A 66 -3.33 16.77 -8.22
N ALA A 67 -2.54 16.52 -9.27
CA ALA A 67 -3.00 16.59 -10.67
C ALA A 67 -3.81 15.35 -11.11
N SER A 68 -3.64 14.22 -10.41
CA SER A 68 -4.09 12.91 -10.89
C SER A 68 -5.42 12.47 -10.29
N ASP A 69 -6.45 12.44 -11.14
CA ASP A 69 -7.66 11.65 -10.93
C ASP A 69 -7.36 10.16 -11.18
N GLN A 70 -6.54 9.57 -10.30
CA GLN A 70 -5.93 8.26 -10.54
C GLN A 70 -6.95 7.19 -10.97
N SER A 71 -6.69 6.52 -12.09
CA SER A 71 -7.55 5.49 -12.72
C SER A 71 -8.78 6.01 -13.47
N GLN A 72 -8.93 7.32 -13.65
CA GLN A 72 -9.93 7.87 -14.57
C GLN A 72 -9.36 8.01 -15.99
N PRO A 73 -10.19 7.94 -17.04
CA PRO A 73 -9.77 8.24 -18.40
C PRO A 73 -9.25 9.66 -18.53
N ILE A 74 -8.26 9.86 -19.40
CA ILE A 74 -7.70 11.15 -19.78
C ILE A 74 -7.43 11.12 -21.28
N ARG A 75 -7.48 12.25 -21.99
CA ARG A 75 -7.38 12.27 -23.45
C ARG A 75 -6.02 11.75 -23.92
N ASP A 76 -4.95 12.25 -23.33
CA ASP A 76 -3.57 11.85 -23.62
C ASP A 76 -2.60 12.30 -22.53
N ARG A 77 -1.30 12.05 -22.76
CA ARG A 77 -0.21 12.48 -21.88
C ARG A 77 -0.11 14.00 -21.75
N GLY A 78 -0.34 14.75 -22.82
CA GLY A 78 -0.20 16.20 -22.85
C GLY A 78 -1.22 16.91 -21.96
N GLU A 79 -2.43 16.36 -21.86
CA GLU A 79 -3.45 16.85 -20.92
C GLU A 79 -2.97 16.69 -19.46
N PHE A 80 -2.38 15.55 -19.10
CA PHE A 80 -1.85 15.36 -17.75
C PHE A 80 -0.70 16.32 -17.45
N ASP A 81 0.24 16.47 -18.37
CA ASP A 81 1.39 17.36 -18.20
C ASP A 81 0.95 18.83 -18.06
N ALA A 82 -0.13 19.24 -18.75
CA ALA A 82 -0.71 20.58 -18.59
C ALA A 82 -1.28 20.79 -17.18
N ARG A 83 -2.05 19.84 -16.64
CA ARG A 83 -2.57 19.90 -15.26
C ARG A 83 -1.44 20.02 -14.22
N VAL A 84 -0.34 19.30 -14.42
CA VAL A 84 0.84 19.40 -13.55
C VAL A 84 1.47 20.78 -13.62
N ARG A 85 1.68 21.34 -14.83
CA ARG A 85 2.23 22.71 -15.00
C ARG A 85 1.33 23.79 -14.39
N ASP A 86 0.02 23.66 -14.53
CA ASP A 86 -0.93 24.62 -13.95
C ASP A 86 -0.86 24.62 -12.42
N LEU A 87 -0.76 23.43 -11.81
CA LEU A 87 -0.55 23.31 -10.36
C LEU A 87 0.84 23.81 -9.93
N GLU A 88 1.88 23.53 -10.71
CA GLU A 88 3.23 24.01 -10.43
C GLU A 88 3.28 25.54 -10.39
N ALA A 89 2.69 26.20 -11.40
CA ALA A 89 2.57 27.65 -11.45
C ALA A 89 1.69 28.20 -10.32
N ARG A 90 0.57 27.52 -10.01
CA ARG A 90 -0.30 27.90 -8.91
C ARG A 90 0.42 27.83 -7.57
N PHE A 91 1.21 26.80 -7.33
CA PHE A 91 1.87 26.57 -6.04
C PHE A 91 3.31 27.10 -6.01
N ASP A 92 3.75 27.90 -6.98
CA ASP A 92 5.12 28.41 -7.01
C ASP A 92 5.49 29.13 -5.70
N GLY A 93 6.63 28.77 -5.11
CA GLY A 93 7.08 29.23 -3.80
C GLY A 93 6.17 28.88 -2.61
N ARG A 94 5.14 28.04 -2.79
CA ARG A 94 4.16 27.66 -1.75
C ARG A 94 4.11 26.15 -1.54
N ASP A 95 3.71 25.75 -0.34
CA ASP A 95 3.44 24.35 -0.02
C ASP A 95 2.19 23.86 -0.75
N ILE A 96 2.22 22.59 -1.13
CA ILE A 96 1.09 21.91 -1.77
C ILE A 96 0.34 21.20 -0.66
N GLU A 97 -0.90 21.59 -0.43
CA GLU A 97 -1.79 20.89 0.50
C GLU A 97 -2.14 19.51 -0.04
N ARG A 98 -2.27 18.53 0.86
CA ARG A 98 -2.71 17.18 0.48
C ARG A 98 -4.15 17.27 -0.05
N PRO A 99 -4.45 16.73 -1.25
CA PRO A 99 -5.83 16.61 -1.70
C PRO A 99 -6.65 15.70 -0.79
N ASP A 100 -7.91 16.05 -0.50
CA ASP A 100 -8.81 15.27 0.36
C ASP A 100 -8.94 13.80 -0.05
N HIS A 101 -8.92 13.56 -1.37
CA HIS A 101 -9.03 12.23 -1.95
C HIS A 101 -7.75 11.40 -1.82
N TRP A 102 -6.64 11.97 -1.37
CA TRP A 102 -5.36 11.27 -1.24
C TRP A 102 -5.09 10.91 0.22
N GLY A 103 -4.66 9.68 0.49
CA GLY A 103 -4.31 9.28 1.85
C GLY A 103 -3.80 7.86 1.98
N GLY A 104 -3.48 7.47 3.21
CA GLY A 104 -2.93 6.15 3.52
C GLY A 104 -3.98 5.09 3.86
N TYR A 105 -3.59 3.84 3.65
CA TYR A 105 -4.22 2.67 4.25
C TYR A 105 -3.18 1.87 5.03
N ARG A 106 -3.61 1.27 6.14
CA ARG A 106 -2.86 0.30 6.92
C ARG A 106 -3.49 -1.07 6.77
N VAL A 107 -2.72 -2.03 6.30
CA VAL A 107 -3.10 -3.45 6.26
C VAL A 107 -2.80 -4.07 7.61
N LEU A 108 -3.86 -4.43 8.32
CA LEU A 108 -3.82 -5.18 9.57
C LEU A 108 -3.77 -6.68 9.21
N PRO A 109 -2.65 -7.38 9.42
CA PRO A 109 -2.45 -8.73 8.92
C PRO A 109 -3.15 -9.77 9.80
N TYR A 110 -3.72 -10.79 9.18
CA TYR A 110 -4.17 -12.02 9.84
C TYR A 110 -3.48 -13.28 9.28
N GLU A 111 -2.76 -13.14 8.17
CA GLU A 111 -1.97 -14.20 7.54
C GLU A 111 -0.68 -13.62 6.96
N ILE A 112 0.47 -14.25 7.23
CA ILE A 112 1.76 -13.89 6.64
C ILE A 112 2.47 -15.17 6.21
N GLU A 113 2.85 -15.27 4.94
CA GLU A 113 3.61 -16.40 4.41
C GLU A 113 5.02 -15.96 4.03
N PHE A 114 6.01 -16.71 4.51
CA PHE A 114 7.40 -16.61 4.10
C PHE A 114 7.74 -17.77 3.18
N TRP A 115 8.15 -17.44 1.96
CA TRP A 115 8.61 -18.39 0.96
C TRP A 115 10.10 -18.18 0.70
N GLN A 116 10.85 -19.28 0.68
CA GLN A 116 12.28 -19.32 0.34
C GLN A 116 12.52 -20.35 -0.76
N GLY A 117 13.02 -19.86 -1.89
CA GLY A 117 13.37 -20.65 -3.05
C GLY A 117 14.54 -21.58 -2.77
N ARG A 118 14.52 -22.72 -3.46
CA ARG A 118 15.52 -23.80 -3.39
C ARG A 118 15.77 -24.30 -4.81
N ARG A 119 17.02 -24.64 -5.13
CA ARG A 119 17.42 -25.06 -6.48
C ARG A 119 16.71 -26.34 -6.94
N ASN A 120 16.42 -27.24 -6.01
CA ASN A 120 15.73 -28.51 -6.26
C ASN A 120 14.19 -28.40 -6.29
N ARG A 121 13.64 -27.16 -6.31
CA ARG A 121 12.19 -26.87 -6.31
C ARG A 121 11.44 -27.25 -5.03
N MET A 122 12.12 -27.81 -4.04
CA MET A 122 11.55 -28.10 -2.72
C MET A 122 11.63 -26.86 -1.83
N HIS A 123 10.86 -25.83 -2.19
CA HIS A 123 10.81 -24.55 -1.51
C HIS A 123 10.38 -24.67 -0.05
N ASP A 124 10.91 -23.78 0.80
CA ASP A 124 10.46 -23.67 2.17
C ASP A 124 9.33 -22.65 2.24
N ARG A 125 8.24 -23.04 2.88
CA ARG A 125 7.05 -22.20 3.08
C ARG A 125 6.61 -22.27 4.52
N TYR A 126 6.63 -21.13 5.20
CA TYR A 126 6.14 -20.98 6.57
C TYR A 126 4.98 -20.00 6.58
N LEU A 127 3.81 -20.51 7.00
CA LEU A 127 2.58 -19.75 7.10
C LEU A 127 2.33 -19.41 8.56
N PHE A 128 2.20 -18.11 8.83
CA PHE A 128 1.76 -17.55 10.09
C PHE A 128 0.30 -17.14 9.95
N THR A 129 -0.56 -17.63 10.85
CA THR A 129 -1.98 -17.25 10.92
C THR A 129 -2.33 -16.77 12.32
N SER A 130 -3.15 -15.72 12.40
CA SER A 130 -3.69 -15.28 13.69
C SER A 130 -4.48 -16.39 14.35
N ARG A 131 -4.27 -16.60 15.66
CA ARG A 131 -4.94 -17.67 16.42
C ARG A 131 -6.44 -17.45 16.58
N ASP A 132 -6.86 -16.20 16.68
CA ASP A 132 -8.26 -15.81 16.87
C ASP A 132 -9.00 -15.58 15.53
N GLY A 133 -8.31 -15.72 14.40
CA GLY A 133 -8.83 -15.43 13.06
C GLY A 133 -9.04 -13.94 12.76
N ALA A 134 -8.69 -13.04 13.70
CA ALA A 134 -8.70 -11.60 13.53
C ALA A 134 -7.32 -11.08 13.10
N SER A 135 -7.18 -9.75 12.98
CA SER A 135 -5.87 -9.16 12.72
C SER A 135 -5.02 -9.19 13.99
N ALA A 136 -3.77 -9.63 13.87
CA ALA A 136 -2.84 -9.75 14.99
C ALA A 136 -1.72 -8.69 14.94
N ALA A 137 -1.21 -8.34 16.12
CA ALA A 137 -0.06 -7.47 16.24
C ALA A 137 1.21 -8.20 15.75
N LEU A 138 2.04 -7.53 14.96
CA LEU A 138 3.27 -8.11 14.41
C LEU A 138 4.33 -8.41 15.50
N ASP A 139 4.23 -7.72 16.62
CA ASP A 139 5.14 -7.76 17.77
C ASP A 139 4.65 -8.68 18.90
N ASP A 140 3.48 -9.30 18.74
CA ASP A 140 2.93 -10.28 19.68
C ASP A 140 3.10 -11.68 19.08
N GLY A 141 4.15 -12.41 19.48
CA GLY A 141 4.42 -13.76 19.00
C GLY A 141 3.36 -14.78 19.41
N ASP A 142 2.67 -14.57 20.53
CA ASP A 142 1.66 -15.50 21.05
C ASP A 142 0.36 -15.42 20.25
N ALA A 143 0.09 -14.27 19.61
CA ALA A 143 -1.06 -14.09 18.72
C ALA A 143 -1.01 -14.95 17.44
N TRP A 144 0.15 -15.53 17.09
CA TRP A 144 0.35 -16.27 15.85
C TRP A 144 0.52 -17.77 16.07
N SER A 145 -0.05 -18.55 15.16
CA SER A 145 0.31 -19.95 14.95
C SER A 145 1.15 -20.09 13.69
N THR A 146 2.07 -21.05 13.65
CA THR A 146 2.96 -21.28 12.50
C THR A 146 2.84 -22.70 12.00
N VAL A 147 2.72 -22.87 10.69
CA VAL A 147 2.75 -24.18 10.02
C VAL A 147 3.70 -24.15 8.83
N ARG A 148 4.32 -25.29 8.52
CA ARG A 148 5.07 -25.46 7.27
C ARG A 148 4.11 -25.94 6.18
N LEU A 149 4.17 -25.33 5.01
CA LEU A 149 3.43 -25.76 3.83
C LEU A 149 4.32 -26.55 2.87
N GLN A 150 3.72 -27.42 2.06
CA GLN A 150 4.40 -27.99 0.89
C GLN A 150 4.72 -26.89 -0.12
N PRO A 151 5.84 -27.00 -0.86
CA PRO A 151 6.29 -25.99 -1.84
C PRO A 151 5.25 -25.65 -2.89
#